data_AF-A0A1F9L5R3-F1
#
_entry.id   AF-A0A1F9L5R3-F1
#
_cell.length_a   1.000
_cell.length_b   1.000
_cell.length_c   1.000
_cell.angle_alpha   90.00
_cell.angle_beta   90.00
_cell.angle_gamma   90.00
#
_symmetry.space_group_name_H-M   'P 1'
#
loop_
_entity.id
_entity.type
_entity.pdbx_description
1 polymer ?
#
loop_
_entity_poly.entity_id
_entity_poly.type
_entity_poly.pdbx_seq_one_letter_code
_entity_poly.pdbx_strand_id
1 'polypeptide(L)'
;MAKSLGIFVTSPQNMRHVMGVTKAAKAKGSKVKVFFSWYGVHLTKCSDFPALCELADEVSICVDSYKKCGYDPADIPKGLEAKDMATQGQHGAIIEDYECYLTL
;
A
#
# COMPACT_ATOMS: atom_id res chain seq x y z
N MET A 1 9.00 0.09 20.85
CA MET A 1 8.54 0.79 19.64
C MET A 1 7.96 -0.26 18.72
N ALA A 2 6.86 0.01 18.01
CA ALA A 2 6.16 -1.01 17.23
C ALA A 2 7.07 -1.65 16.17
N LYS A 3 7.14 -2.97 16.13
CA LYS A 3 8.01 -3.70 15.19
C LYS A 3 7.41 -3.78 13.78
N SER A 4 6.12 -3.53 13.64
CA SER A 4 5.40 -3.59 12.37
C SER A 4 4.38 -2.46 12.24
N LEU A 5 4.24 -1.90 11.04
CA LEU A 5 3.29 -0.87 10.67
C LEU A 5 2.53 -1.26 9.40
N GLY A 6 1.20 -1.34 9.50
CA GLY A 6 0.33 -1.47 8.35
C GLY A 6 -0.32 -0.13 7.99
N ILE A 7 -0.27 0.22 6.71
CA ILE A 7 -0.83 1.46 6.17
C ILE A 7 -1.93 1.10 5.18
N PHE A 8 -3.17 1.49 5.50
CA PHE A 8 -4.31 1.34 4.61
C PHE A 8 -4.58 2.66 3.89
N VAL A 9 -4.48 2.65 2.56
CA VAL A 9 -4.55 3.86 1.73
C VAL A 9 -5.82 3.83 0.88
N THR A 10 -6.68 4.81 1.12
CA THR A 10 -8.01 4.97 0.51
C THR A 10 -8.16 6.30 -0.23
N SER A 11 -7.31 7.30 0.09
CA SER A 11 -7.32 8.61 -0.56
C SER A 11 -6.28 8.72 -1.68
N PRO A 12 -6.62 9.34 -2.82
CA PRO A 12 -5.67 9.61 -3.90
C PRO A 12 -4.74 10.81 -3.62
N GLN A 13 -4.85 11.46 -2.45
CA GLN A 13 -4.16 12.73 -2.16
C GLN A 13 -2.95 12.56 -1.24
N ASN A 14 -2.76 11.38 -0.66
CA ASN A 14 -1.86 11.20 0.49
C ASN A 14 -0.51 10.57 0.16
N MET A 15 -0.06 10.58 -1.10
CA MET A 15 1.20 9.95 -1.51
C MET A 15 2.41 10.46 -0.73
N ARG A 16 2.50 11.79 -0.53
CA ARG A 16 3.56 12.40 0.27
C ARG A 16 3.62 11.86 1.70
N HIS A 17 2.45 11.64 2.31
CA HIS A 17 2.34 11.10 3.66
C HIS A 17 2.70 9.62 3.69
N VAL A 18 2.23 8.83 2.72
CA VAL A 18 2.58 7.41 2.58
C VAL A 18 4.10 7.24 2.49
N MET A 19 4.76 8.01 1.62
CA MET A 19 6.23 7.98 1.47
C MET A 19 6.94 8.43 2.75
N GLY A 20 6.51 9.54 3.36
CA GLY A 20 7.14 10.08 4.57
C GLY A 20 7.06 9.12 5.76
N VAL A 21 5.87 8.54 5.99
CA VAL A 21 5.65 7.58 7.07
C VAL A 21 6.43 6.29 6.82
N THR A 22 6.40 5.76 5.60
CA THR A 22 7.15 4.55 5.24
C THR A 22 8.65 4.75 5.46
N LYS A 23 9.23 5.87 5.01
CA LYS A 23 10.65 6.20 5.23
C LYS A 23 10.99 6.27 6.72
N ALA A 24 10.16 6.94 7.52
CA ALA A 24 10.38 7.07 8.96
C ALA A 24 10.28 5.72 9.69
N ALA A 25 9.33 4.87 9.30
CA ALA A 25 9.16 3.54 9.87
C ALA A 25 10.33 2.61 9.51
N LYS A 26 10.76 2.60 8.24
CA LYS A 26 11.94 1.82 7.80
C LYS A 26 13.24 2.31 8.45
N ALA A 27 13.43 3.61 8.61
CA ALA A 27 14.58 4.17 9.33
C ALA A 27 14.65 3.73 10.81
N LYS A 28 13.50 3.38 11.40
CA LYS A 28 13.38 2.83 12.75
C LYS A 28 13.48 1.29 12.80
N GLY A 29 13.63 0.64 11.65
CA GLY A 29 13.72 -0.82 11.54
C GLY A 29 12.38 -1.55 11.64
N SER A 30 11.24 -0.85 11.49
CA SER A 30 9.92 -1.49 11.50
C SER A 30 9.61 -2.14 10.14
N LYS A 31 8.93 -3.28 10.16
CA LYS A 31 8.33 -3.89 8.97
C LYS A 31 7.15 -3.06 8.50
N VAL A 32 7.08 -2.69 7.22
CA VAL A 32 6.00 -1.85 6.68
C VAL A 32 5.23 -2.57 5.59
N LYS A 33 3.91 -2.61 5.75
CA LYS A 33 2.98 -3.05 4.72
C LYS A 33 2.07 -1.92 4.29
N VAL A 34 1.89 -1.75 2.98
CA VAL A 34 1.00 -0.72 2.41
C VAL A 34 -0.06 -1.42 1.56
N PHE A 35 -1.33 -1.15 1.85
CA PHE A 35 -2.44 -1.69 1.08
C PHE A 35 -3.29 -0.56 0.48
N PHE A 36 -3.39 -0.53 -0.84
CA PHE A 36 -4.17 0.44 -1.58
C PHE A 36 -5.56 -0.09 -1.91
N SER A 37 -6.58 0.71 -1.60
CA SER A 37 -7.99 0.37 -1.81
C SER A 37 -8.78 1.61 -2.23
N TRP A 38 -9.99 1.40 -2.73
CA TRP A 38 -10.90 2.44 -3.19
C TRP A 38 -10.19 3.44 -4.13
N TYR A 39 -10.38 4.75 -3.95
CA TYR A 39 -9.69 5.77 -4.74
C TYR A 39 -8.18 5.87 -4.48
N GLY A 40 -7.66 5.26 -3.41
CA GLY A 40 -6.23 5.22 -3.11
C GLY A 40 -5.43 4.55 -4.23
N VAL A 41 -6.06 3.66 -5.01
CA VAL A 41 -5.42 2.98 -6.15
C VAL A 41 -4.91 3.92 -7.23
N HIS A 42 -5.42 5.16 -7.33
CA HIS A 42 -4.89 6.15 -8.27
C HIS A 42 -3.44 6.52 -7.98
N LEU A 43 -2.98 6.38 -6.73
CA LEU A 43 -1.59 6.63 -6.34
C LEU A 43 -0.61 5.67 -7.00
N THR A 44 -1.08 4.52 -7.48
CA THR A 44 -0.26 3.55 -8.24
C THR A 44 0.29 4.11 -9.55
N LYS A 45 -0.30 5.21 -10.05
CA LYS A 45 0.14 5.92 -11.26
C LYS A 45 1.05 7.12 -10.95
N CYS A 46 1.35 7.37 -9.68
CA CYS A 46 2.29 8.42 -9.28
C CYS A 46 3.74 8.00 -9.57
N SER A 47 4.59 8.97 -9.92
CA SER A 47 6.02 8.75 -10.16
C SER A 47 6.78 8.15 -8.97
N ASP A 48 6.29 8.42 -7.76
CA ASP A 48 6.92 7.97 -6.51
C ASP A 48 6.53 6.53 -6.13
N PHE A 49 5.54 5.94 -6.81
CA PHE A 49 5.04 4.61 -6.47
C PHE A 49 6.08 3.49 -6.60
N PRO A 50 6.91 3.43 -7.66
CA PRO A 50 7.96 2.41 -7.73
C PRO A 50 8.95 2.50 -6.56
N ALA A 51 9.28 3.73 -6.14
CA ALA A 51 10.15 3.95 -4.98
C ALA A 51 9.49 3.51 -3.66
N LEU A 52 8.15 3.58 -3.57
CA LEU A 52 7.42 3.01 -2.44
C LEU A 52 7.52 1.48 -2.42
N CYS A 53 7.34 0.83 -3.57
CA CYS A 53 7.45 -0.62 -3.71
C CYS A 53 8.83 -1.16 -3.34
N GLU A 54 9.90 -0.41 -3.62
CA GLU A 54 11.26 -0.76 -3.22
C GLU A 54 11.52 -0.53 -1.72
N LEU A 55 10.81 0.41 -1.10
CA LEU A 55 11.03 0.83 0.28
C LEU A 55 10.24 0.00 1.30
N ALA A 56 8.96 -0.28 1.01
CA ALA A 56 8.10 -1.06 1.89
C ALA A 56 8.38 -2.56 1.76
N ASP A 57 8.10 -3.34 2.81
CA ASP A 57 8.33 -4.79 2.79
C ASP A 57 7.24 -5.52 2.01
N GLU A 58 6.01 -5.00 2.05
CA GLU A 58 4.86 -5.53 1.32
C GLU A 58 4.01 -4.37 0.78
N VAL A 59 3.74 -4.36 -0.52
CA VAL A 59 2.78 -3.43 -1.13
C VAL A 59 1.74 -4.27 -1.87
N SER A 60 0.47 -3.97 -1.67
CA SER A 60 -0.62 -4.68 -2.35
C SER A 60 -1.76 -3.74 -2.73
N ILE A 61 -2.54 -4.14 -3.73
CA ILE A 61 -3.64 -3.35 -4.29
C ILE A 61 -4.90 -4.21 -4.29
N CYS A 62 -6.02 -3.64 -3.86
CA CYS A 62 -7.32 -4.29 -3.99
C CYS A 62 -7.74 -4.36 -5.47
N VAL A 63 -7.81 -5.57 -6.04
CA VAL A 63 -8.23 -5.83 -7.43
C VAL A 63 -9.60 -5.24 -7.75
N ASP A 64 -10.57 -5.44 -6.85
CA ASP A 64 -11.93 -4.93 -7.05
C ASP A 64 -11.96 -3.40 -7.10
N SER A 65 -11.14 -2.74 -6.27
CA SER A 65 -11.03 -1.28 -6.30
C SER A 65 -10.33 -0.80 -7.57
N TYR A 66 -9.27 -1.49 -7.98
CA TYR A 66 -8.53 -1.20 -9.20
C TYR A 66 -9.46 -1.23 -10.43
N LYS A 67 -10.24 -2.31 -10.55
CA LYS A 67 -11.23 -2.49 -11.61
C LYS A 67 -12.34 -1.43 -11.56
N LYS A 68 -12.87 -1.13 -10.37
CA LYS A 68 -13.93 -0.11 -10.19
C LYS A 68 -13.46 1.30 -10.51
N CYS A 69 -12.18 1.61 -10.32
CA CYS A 69 -11.55 2.86 -10.72
C CYS A 69 -11.22 2.95 -12.22
N GLY A 70 -11.59 1.93 -13.01
CA GLY A 70 -11.44 1.92 -14.47
C GLY A 70 -10.10 1.39 -14.97
N TYR A 71 -9.29 0.77 -14.11
CA TYR A 71 -8.03 0.15 -14.51
C TYR A 71 -8.22 -1.34 -14.83
N ASP A 72 -7.38 -1.85 -15.74
CA ASP A 72 -7.33 -3.28 -16.05
C ASP A 72 -6.50 -4.02 -14.98
N PRO A 73 -7.04 -5.02 -14.26
CA PRO A 73 -6.26 -5.84 -13.33
C PRO A 73 -5.03 -6.53 -13.93
N ALA A 74 -4.97 -6.69 -15.26
CA ALA A 74 -3.79 -7.18 -15.96
C ALA A 74 -2.67 -6.12 -16.12
N ASP A 75 -2.99 -4.83 -16.02
CA ASP A 75 -2.03 -3.72 -16.02
C ASP A 75 -1.42 -3.53 -14.62
N ILE A 76 -0.50 -4.42 -14.26
CA ILE A 76 0.15 -4.43 -12.96
C ILE A 76 1.13 -3.23 -12.86
N PRO A 77 0.98 -2.37 -11.84
CA PRO A 77 1.88 -1.24 -11.64
C PRO A 77 3.35 -1.67 -11.48
N LYS A 78 4.26 -0.84 -11.98
CA LYS A 78 5.71 -1.10 -11.88
C LYS A 78 6.13 -1.26 -10.41
N GLY A 79 6.86 -2.33 -10.13
CA GLY A 79 7.31 -2.68 -8.78
C GLY A 79 6.42 -3.68 -8.04
N LEU A 80 5.31 -4.10 -8.68
CA LEU A 80 4.44 -5.15 -8.18
C LEU A 80 4.42 -6.37 -9.12
N GLU A 81 3.99 -7.50 -8.57
CA GLU A 81 3.70 -8.72 -9.30
C GLU A 81 2.21 -9.04 -9.26
N ALA A 82 1.78 -10.02 -10.05
CA ALA A 82 0.37 -10.44 -10.11
C ALA A 82 -0.18 -10.90 -8.76
N LYS A 83 0.68 -11.42 -7.87
CA LYS A 83 0.30 -11.85 -6.51
C LYS A 83 -0.04 -10.68 -5.57
N ASP A 84 0.46 -9.48 -5.88
CA ASP A 84 0.26 -8.28 -5.06
C ASP A 84 -1.07 -7.57 -5.39
N MET A 85 -1.70 -8.02 -6.48
CA MET A 85 -3.09 -7.72 -6.81
C MET A 85 -4.00 -8.62 -5.95
N ALA A 86 -4.42 -8.10 -4.80
CA ALA A 86 -5.02 -8.86 -3.73
C ALA A 86 -6.51 -8.51 -3.48
N THR A 87 -7.13 -9.24 -2.54
CA THR A 87 -8.50 -8.99 -2.08
C THR A 87 -8.51 -8.06 -0.87
N GLN A 88 -9.71 -7.61 -0.46
CA GLN A 88 -9.88 -6.85 0.79
C GLN A 88 -9.41 -7.60 2.05
N GLY A 89 -9.14 -8.91 1.98
CA GLY A 89 -8.56 -9.66 3.08
C GLY A 89 -7.21 -9.09 3.57
N GLN A 90 -6.45 -8.39 2.71
CA GLN A 90 -5.21 -7.73 3.12
C GLN A 90 -5.42 -6.60 4.14
N HIS A 91 -6.59 -5.95 4.11
CA HIS A 91 -6.94 -4.97 5.13
C HIS A 91 -7.17 -5.65 6.49
N GLY A 92 -7.86 -6.78 6.52
CA GLY A 92 -8.02 -7.59 7.73
C GLY A 92 -6.68 -8.08 8.28
N ALA A 93 -5.82 -8.63 7.41
CA ALA A 93 -4.47 -9.08 7.80
C ALA A 93 -3.61 -7.97 8.40
N ILE A 94 -3.72 -6.73 7.89
CA ILE A 94 -3.05 -5.59 8.52
C ILE A 94 -3.53 -5.38 9.97
N ILE A 95 -4.84 -5.44 10.22
CA ILE A 95 -5.40 -5.21 11.56
C ILE A 95 -5.01 -6.35 12.52
N GLU A 96 -4.96 -7.58 12.05
CA GLU A 96 -4.67 -8.77 12.87
C GLU A 96 -3.18 -8.97 13.13
N ASP A 97 -2.33 -8.78 12.11
CA ASP A 97 -0.91 -9.19 12.15
C ASP A 97 0.07 -8.04 12.47
N TYR A 98 -0.36 -6.77 12.39
CA TYR A 98 0.52 -5.62 12.58
C TYR A 98 0.26 -4.91 13.92
N GLU A 99 1.34 -4.52 14.61
CA GLU A 99 1.27 -3.88 15.93
C GLU A 99 0.72 -2.45 15.88
N CYS A 100 0.85 -1.79 14.73
CA CYS A 100 0.37 -0.43 14.51
C CYS A 100 -0.33 -0.32 13.15
N TYR A 101 -1.43 0.42 13.13
CA TYR A 101 -2.28 0.62 11.98
C TYR A 101 -2.49 2.11 11.71
N LEU A 102 -2.37 2.50 10.45
CA LEU A 102 -2.60 3.87 9.98
C LEU A 102 -3.50 3.87 8.75
N THR A 103 -4.48 4.77 8.73
CA THR A 103 -5.33 5.00 7.55
C THR A 103 -4.96 6.31 6.89
N LEU A 104 -4.79 6.29 5.57
CA LEU A 104 -4.52 7.46 4.74
C LEU A 104 -5.44 7.48 3.51
#